data_AF-A0A9Q0JAM8-F1
#
_entry.id   AF-A0A9Q0JAM8-F1
#
_cell.length_a   1.000
_cell.length_b   1.000
_cell.length_c   1.000
_cell.angle_alpha   90.00
_cell.angle_beta   90.00
_cell.angle_gamma   90.00
#
_symmetry.space_group_name_H-M   'P 1'
#
loop_
_entity.id
_entity.type
_entity.pdbx_description
1 polymer ?
#
loop_
_entity_poly.entity_id
_entity_poly.type
_entity_poly.pdbx_seq_one_letter_code
_entity_poly.pdbx_strand_id
1 'polypeptide(L)'
;MLTWSRWVDQNIDPSKTLVIFRGYSVSHFRGGEWSSGGKCNDETEPITDEALFEMDPPMVGILESVLSRMRTPVFYLNVTRMTNFRKDAHPSAYRMQNLSEEEIRSQKIQDCSHWCLPGVPDTWNKIVYSQLLRRHKKQKQQKEQKRQILRKRHT
;
A
#
# COMPACT_ATOMS: atom_id res chain seq x y z
N MET A 1 4.94 -14.20 8.47
CA MET A 1 5.66 -12.90 8.62
C MET A 1 6.98 -12.98 9.39
N LEU A 2 7.13 -13.85 10.40
CA LEU A 2 8.38 -13.94 11.19
C LEU A 2 9.63 -14.33 10.37
N THR A 3 9.48 -15.18 9.36
CA THR A 3 10.60 -15.55 8.46
C THR A 3 11.14 -14.32 7.73
N TRP A 4 10.24 -13.51 7.16
CA TRP A 4 10.60 -12.28 6.46
C TRP A 4 11.25 -11.25 7.40
N SER A 5 10.67 -11.03 8.58
CA SER A 5 11.21 -10.04 9.52
C SER A 5 12.61 -10.40 10.02
N ARG A 6 12.84 -11.68 10.35
CA ARG A 6 14.18 -12.19 10.72
C ARG A 6 15.18 -12.02 9.58
N TRP A 7 14.77 -12.32 8.36
CA TRP A 7 15.63 -12.11 7.20
C TRP A 7 16.01 -10.64 7.03
N VAL A 8 15.04 -9.73 7.13
CA VAL A 8 15.31 -8.28 7.03
C VAL A 8 16.26 -7.81 8.12
N ASP A 9 16.03 -8.25 9.37
CA ASP A 9 16.89 -7.87 10.50
C ASP A 9 18.31 -8.40 10.36
N GLN A 10 18.51 -9.56 9.75
CA GLN A 10 19.83 -10.16 9.57
C GLN A 10 20.59 -9.62 8.35
N ASN A 11 19.89 -9.22 7.28
CA ASN A 11 20.51 -8.99 5.97
C ASN A 11 20.49 -7.54 5.51
N ILE A 12 19.71 -6.65 6.14
CA ILE A 12 19.56 -5.28 5.67
C ILE A 12 20.34 -4.29 6.55
N ASP A 13 21.22 -3.52 5.91
CA ASP A 13 21.87 -2.35 6.51
C ASP A 13 20.94 -1.11 6.38
N PRO A 14 20.32 -0.62 7.47
CA PRO A 14 19.37 0.49 7.42
C PRO A 14 20.04 1.84 7.07
N SER A 15 21.38 1.95 7.17
CA SER A 15 22.10 3.15 6.76
C SER A 15 22.13 3.30 5.23
N LYS A 16 22.07 2.19 4.50
CA LYS A 16 22.11 2.13 3.03
C LYS A 16 20.72 1.94 2.45
N THR A 17 19.94 1.02 3.01
CA THR A 17 18.68 0.58 2.43
C THR A 17 17.48 1.16 3.17
N LEU A 18 16.45 1.56 2.42
CA LEU A 18 15.11 1.84 2.94
C LEU A 18 14.22 0.63 2.66
N VAL A 19 13.66 0.03 3.71
CA VAL A 19 12.66 -1.04 3.57
C VAL A 19 11.28 -0.42 3.65
N ILE A 20 10.43 -0.73 2.67
CA ILE A 20 9.02 -0.31 2.64
C ILE A 20 8.16 -1.57 2.64
N PHE A 21 7.13 -1.60 3.47
CA PHE A 21 6.11 -2.64 3.43
C PHE A 21 4.76 -2.02 3.10
N ARG A 22 4.14 -2.42 1.99
CA ARG A 22 2.78 -2.00 1.65
C ARG A 22 1.78 -2.84 2.45
N GLY A 23 0.90 -2.15 3.18
CA GLY A 23 -0.17 -2.77 3.95
C GLY A 23 -1.24 -3.44 3.10
N TYR A 24 -2.31 -3.82 3.79
CA TYR A 24 -3.43 -4.49 3.18
C TYR A 24 -4.21 -3.54 2.26
N SER A 25 -4.63 -4.07 1.12
CA SER A 25 -5.47 -3.37 0.15
C SER A 25 -6.85 -4.01 0.22
N VAL A 26 -7.85 -3.23 0.62
CA VAL A 26 -9.23 -3.71 0.77
C VAL A 26 -9.80 -4.09 -0.60
N SER A 27 -10.62 -5.15 -0.61
CA SER A 27 -11.41 -5.58 -1.78
C SER A 27 -12.87 -5.34 -1.48
N HIS A 28 -13.64 -4.78 -2.42
CA HIS A 28 -15.01 -4.32 -2.15
C HIS A 28 -16.06 -5.18 -2.89
N PHE A 29 -16.23 -6.42 -2.45
CA PHE A 29 -17.29 -7.29 -2.99
C PHE A 29 -18.62 -7.04 -2.25
N ARG A 30 -19.66 -6.63 -2.98
CA ARG A 30 -21.03 -6.46 -2.47
C ARG A 30 -21.95 -7.56 -2.97
N GLY A 31 -22.88 -7.99 -2.11
CA GLY A 31 -23.91 -8.97 -2.47
C GLY A 31 -23.41 -10.41 -2.61
N GLY A 32 -22.16 -10.68 -2.22
CA GLY A 32 -21.55 -12.01 -2.27
C GLY A 32 -20.03 -11.91 -2.18
N GLU A 33 -19.37 -13.06 -2.07
CA GLU A 33 -17.91 -13.16 -2.16
C GLU A 33 -17.45 -13.13 -3.62
N TRP A 34 -16.14 -12.99 -3.82
CA TRP A 34 -15.51 -13.07 -5.15
C TRP A 34 -15.92 -14.33 -5.95
N SER A 35 -16.23 -15.44 -5.26
CA SER A 35 -16.61 -16.73 -5.85
C SER A 35 -18.11 -17.00 -5.88
N SER A 36 -18.94 -16.16 -5.26
CA SER A 36 -20.39 -16.38 -5.12
C SER A 36 -21.24 -15.23 -5.66
N GLY A 37 -20.68 -14.43 -6.57
CA GLY A 37 -21.41 -13.37 -7.29
C GLY A 37 -21.29 -11.98 -6.68
N GLY A 38 -20.27 -11.74 -5.85
CA GLY A 38 -19.93 -10.40 -5.37
C GLY A 38 -19.56 -9.43 -6.50
N LYS A 39 -19.98 -8.17 -6.36
CA LYS A 39 -19.84 -7.12 -7.38
C LYS A 39 -19.44 -5.76 -6.80
N CYS A 40 -18.96 -4.88 -7.66
CA CYS A 40 -18.61 -3.49 -7.35
C CYS A 40 -18.93 -2.52 -8.50
N ASN A 41 -19.59 -2.96 -9.58
CA ASN A 41 -19.90 -2.11 -10.74
C ASN A 41 -20.84 -0.93 -10.42
N ASP A 42 -21.64 -1.04 -9.35
CA ASP A 42 -22.59 -0.02 -8.94
C ASP A 42 -21.97 1.01 -7.97
N GLU A 43 -20.70 0.80 -7.60
CA GLU A 43 -19.96 1.70 -6.72
C GLU A 43 -19.23 2.72 -7.59
N THR A 44 -19.77 3.94 -7.72
CA THR A 44 -19.18 4.98 -8.59
C THR A 44 -18.60 6.16 -7.81
N GLU A 45 -18.81 6.19 -6.50
CA GLU A 45 -18.34 7.26 -5.60
C GLU A 45 -17.59 6.67 -4.40
N PRO A 46 -16.58 7.39 -3.89
CA PRO A 46 -15.90 7.01 -2.65
C PRO A 46 -16.86 6.91 -1.47
N ILE A 47 -16.50 6.12 -0.46
CA ILE A 47 -17.13 6.19 0.85
C ILE A 47 -16.85 7.57 1.45
N THR A 48 -17.85 8.18 2.07
CA THR A 48 -17.72 9.47 2.78
C THR A 48 -17.81 9.32 4.30
N ASP A 49 -18.35 8.19 4.79
CA ASP A 49 -18.52 7.88 6.21
C ASP A 49 -17.69 6.65 6.60
N GLU A 50 -16.75 6.82 7.54
CA GLU A 50 -15.89 5.74 8.02
C GLU A 50 -16.66 4.65 8.78
N ALA A 51 -17.88 4.93 9.24
CA ALA A 51 -18.74 3.91 9.84
C ALA A 51 -19.10 2.78 8.86
N LEU A 52 -18.92 2.99 7.55
CA LEU A 52 -19.18 2.02 6.49
C LEU A 52 -17.95 1.18 6.13
N PHE A 53 -16.83 1.34 6.83
CA PHE A 53 -15.61 0.59 6.56
C PHE A 53 -15.74 -0.88 6.88
N GLU A 54 -15.07 -1.69 6.06
CA GLU A 54 -14.88 -3.09 6.36
C GLU A 54 -13.91 -3.26 7.53
N MET A 55 -14.15 -4.28 8.34
CA MET A 55 -13.25 -4.63 9.43
C MET A 55 -11.88 -5.06 8.87
N ASP A 56 -10.82 -4.52 9.47
CA ASP A 56 -9.47 -4.92 9.11
C ASP A 56 -9.28 -6.44 9.30
N PRO A 57 -8.73 -7.14 8.32
CA PRO A 57 -8.46 -8.56 8.48
C PRO A 57 -7.37 -8.78 9.54
N PRO A 58 -7.38 -9.93 10.26
CA PRO A 58 -6.44 -10.20 11.34
C PRO A 58 -4.96 -10.03 10.97
N MET A 59 -4.63 -10.22 9.69
CA MET A 59 -3.29 -10.03 9.15
C MET A 59 -2.75 -8.60 9.25
N VAL A 60 -3.61 -7.57 9.32
CA VAL A 60 -3.17 -6.18 9.57
C VAL A 60 -2.55 -6.09 10.96
N GLY A 61 -3.25 -6.57 12.00
CA GLY A 61 -2.72 -6.59 13.36
C GLY A 61 -1.48 -7.48 13.52
N ILE A 62 -1.44 -8.63 12.83
CA ILE A 62 -0.24 -9.49 12.81
C ILE A 62 0.95 -8.74 12.20
N LEU A 63 0.75 -8.04 11.08
CA LEU A 63 1.80 -7.25 10.44
C LEU A 63 2.31 -6.16 11.39
N GLU A 64 1.42 -5.36 11.96
CA GLU A 64 1.76 -4.29 12.89
C GLU A 64 2.52 -4.82 14.11
N SER A 65 2.06 -5.93 14.69
CA SER A 65 2.76 -6.59 15.79
C SER A 65 4.15 -7.06 15.39
N VAL A 66 4.36 -7.57 14.18
CA VAL A 66 5.69 -7.99 13.72
C VAL A 66 6.59 -6.79 13.50
N LEU A 67 6.11 -5.76 12.79
CA LEU A 67 6.88 -4.55 12.49
C LEU A 67 7.33 -3.84 13.76
N SER A 68 6.48 -3.79 14.81
CA SER A 68 6.81 -3.17 16.09
C SER A 68 7.99 -3.83 16.84
N ARG A 69 8.32 -5.09 16.50
CA ARG A 69 9.36 -5.88 17.15
C ARG A 69 10.64 -6.00 16.31
N MET A 70 10.64 -5.42 15.10
CA MET A 70 11.80 -5.49 14.21
C MET A 70 12.91 -4.54 14.64
N ARG A 71 14.16 -5.00 14.49
CA ARG A 71 15.34 -4.16 14.73
C ARG A 71 15.56 -3.18 13.58
N THR A 72 15.41 -3.64 12.34
CA THR A 72 15.58 -2.83 11.14
C THR A 72 14.32 -2.00 10.92
N PRO A 73 14.41 -0.65 10.84
CA PRO A 73 13.26 0.20 10.60
C PRO A 73 12.62 -0.09 9.24
N VAL A 74 11.31 -0.32 9.25
CA VAL A 74 10.49 -0.49 8.05
C VAL A 74 9.53 0.68 7.95
N PHE A 75 9.50 1.34 6.79
CA PHE A 75 8.44 2.29 6.49
C PHE A 75 7.17 1.52 6.14
N TYR A 76 6.22 1.50 7.07
CA TYR A 76 4.91 0.90 6.85
C TYR A 76 4.04 1.84 6.02
N LEU A 77 3.81 1.49 4.76
CA LEU A 77 2.84 2.16 3.89
C LEU A 77 1.46 1.56 4.19
N ASN A 78 0.82 2.05 5.25
CA ASN A 78 -0.53 1.63 5.62
C ASN A 78 -1.55 2.18 4.62
N VAL A 79 -1.96 1.34 3.66
CA VAL A 79 -2.95 1.68 2.64
C VAL A 79 -4.36 1.19 2.98
N THR A 80 -4.55 0.50 4.10
CA THR A 80 -5.83 -0.17 4.43
C THR A 80 -6.97 0.86 4.52
N ARG A 81 -6.79 1.89 5.35
CA ARG A 81 -7.81 2.93 5.53
C ARG A 81 -8.09 3.72 4.25
N MET A 82 -7.06 4.07 3.47
CA MET A 82 -7.26 4.81 2.22
C MET A 82 -7.91 3.97 1.12
N THR A 83 -7.72 2.65 1.14
CA THR A 83 -8.36 1.76 0.17
C THR A 83 -9.81 1.50 0.54
N ASN A 84 -10.15 1.39 1.82
CA ASN A 84 -11.53 1.33 2.32
C ASN A 84 -12.41 2.45 1.74
N PHE A 85 -11.88 3.67 1.62
CA PHE A 85 -12.63 4.78 1.02
C PHE A 85 -12.96 4.57 -0.47
N ARG A 86 -12.22 3.74 -1.20
CA ARG A 86 -12.14 3.78 -2.66
C ARG A 86 -12.87 2.64 -3.36
N LYS A 87 -14.04 2.24 -2.85
CA LYS A 87 -14.92 1.24 -3.50
C LYS A 87 -15.23 1.55 -4.98
N ASP A 88 -15.11 2.82 -5.38
CA ASP A 88 -15.31 3.33 -6.74
C ASP A 88 -14.21 2.99 -7.75
N ALA A 89 -13.02 2.56 -7.29
CA ALA A 89 -11.82 2.59 -8.12
C ALA A 89 -11.40 1.22 -8.69
N HIS A 90 -12.29 0.23 -8.63
CA HIS A 90 -12.03 -1.12 -9.14
C HIS A 90 -12.37 -1.28 -10.63
N PRO A 91 -11.68 -2.16 -11.38
CA PRO A 91 -12.02 -2.47 -12.76
C PRO A 91 -13.40 -3.08 -12.93
N SER A 92 -13.91 -3.78 -11.92
CA SER A 92 -15.22 -4.43 -11.96
C SER A 92 -15.34 -5.37 -13.19
N ALA A 93 -16.31 -5.16 -14.08
CA ALA A 93 -16.52 -5.95 -15.29
C ALA A 93 -15.40 -5.73 -16.33
N TYR A 94 -14.64 -4.64 -16.24
CA TYR A 94 -13.54 -4.28 -17.14
C TYR A 94 -12.18 -4.85 -16.70
N ARG A 95 -12.21 -6.03 -16.06
CA ARG A 95 -11.05 -6.69 -15.43
C ARG A 95 -9.95 -7.14 -16.38
N MET A 96 -10.23 -7.26 -17.68
CA MET A 96 -9.28 -7.76 -18.68
C MET A 96 -9.43 -6.96 -19.97
N GLN A 97 -8.32 -6.91 -20.72
CA GLN A 97 -8.35 -6.41 -22.09
C GLN A 97 -9.05 -7.44 -22.99
N ASN A 98 -9.74 -6.97 -24.03
CA ASN A 98 -10.40 -7.78 -25.07
C ASN A 98 -11.59 -8.64 -24.60
N LEU A 99 -12.28 -8.26 -23.52
CA LEU A 99 -13.57 -8.86 -23.20
C LEU A 99 -14.61 -8.46 -24.26
N SER A 100 -15.40 -9.42 -24.72
CA SER A 100 -16.55 -9.13 -25.58
C SER A 100 -17.59 -8.31 -24.83
N GLU A 101 -18.42 -7.57 -25.56
CA GLU A 101 -19.51 -6.83 -24.94
C GLU A 101 -20.49 -7.75 -24.20
N GLU A 102 -20.68 -9.00 -24.68
CA GLU A 102 -21.50 -9.99 -24.01
C GLU A 102 -20.91 -10.39 -22.65
N GLU A 103 -19.61 -10.62 -22.58
CA GLU A 103 -18.93 -10.93 -21.32
C GLU A 103 -19.04 -9.78 -20.32
N ILE A 104 -18.84 -8.54 -20.77
CA ILE A 104 -18.97 -7.34 -19.93
C ILE A 104 -20.43 -7.20 -19.45
N ARG A 105 -21.41 -7.33 -20.35
CA ARG A 105 -22.85 -7.24 -20.02
C ARG A 105 -23.32 -8.35 -19.10
N SER A 106 -22.71 -9.55 -19.19
CA SER A 106 -23.08 -10.67 -18.33
C SER A 106 -22.83 -10.37 -16.84
N GLN A 107 -21.85 -9.50 -16.54
CA GLN A 107 -21.43 -9.13 -15.19
C GLN A 107 -21.24 -10.31 -14.23
N LYS A 108 -21.00 -11.52 -14.75
CA LYS A 108 -20.91 -12.75 -13.94
C LYS A 108 -19.64 -12.79 -13.10
N ILE A 109 -18.57 -12.15 -13.59
CA ILE A 109 -17.26 -12.11 -12.95
C ILE A 109 -16.82 -10.66 -12.92
N GLN A 110 -16.53 -10.16 -11.72
CA GLN A 110 -15.99 -8.82 -11.52
C GLN A 110 -14.70 -8.88 -10.73
N ASP A 111 -13.82 -7.93 -11.02
CA ASP A 111 -12.63 -7.72 -10.23
C ASP A 111 -12.82 -6.53 -9.29
N CYS A 112 -13.04 -6.85 -8.02
CA CYS A 112 -13.19 -5.88 -6.93
C CYS A 112 -11.99 -5.92 -5.97
N SER A 113 -10.85 -6.44 -6.42
CA SER A 113 -9.62 -6.56 -5.62
C SER A 113 -8.41 -5.85 -6.24
N HIS A 114 -8.37 -5.73 -7.57
CA HIS A 114 -7.40 -4.90 -8.28
C HIS A 114 -7.90 -3.49 -8.50
N TRP A 115 -7.03 -2.59 -8.96
CA TRP A 115 -7.35 -1.17 -9.12
C TRP A 115 -7.22 -0.74 -10.57
N CYS A 116 -8.12 0.15 -11.02
CA CYS A 116 -7.95 0.86 -12.27
C CYS A 116 -6.65 1.69 -12.27
N LEU A 117 -6.06 1.86 -13.46
CA LEU A 117 -4.96 2.77 -13.72
C LEU A 117 -5.36 3.75 -14.84
N PRO A 118 -5.15 5.07 -14.67
CA PRO A 118 -4.68 5.74 -13.44
C PRO A 118 -5.67 5.60 -12.27
N GLY A 119 -5.19 5.65 -11.03
CA GLY A 119 -6.06 5.39 -9.88
C GLY A 119 -5.37 5.33 -8.51
N VAL A 120 -5.93 4.50 -7.62
CA VAL A 120 -5.50 4.37 -6.22
C VAL A 120 -3.99 4.06 -6.07
N PRO A 121 -3.39 3.14 -6.86
CA PRO A 121 -1.96 2.87 -6.78
C PRO A 121 -1.05 4.08 -7.05
N ASP A 122 -1.52 5.07 -7.83
CA ASP A 122 -0.74 6.28 -8.10
C ASP A 122 -0.54 7.09 -6.82
N THR A 123 -1.53 7.09 -5.91
CA THR A 123 -1.41 7.75 -4.60
C THR A 123 -0.41 7.05 -3.71
N TRP A 124 -0.37 5.71 -3.73
CA TRP A 124 0.63 4.94 -3.00
C TRP A 124 2.04 5.27 -3.48
N ASN A 125 2.21 5.32 -4.81
CA ASN A 125 3.48 5.66 -5.43
C ASN A 125 3.93 7.10 -5.09
N LYS A 126 3.00 8.06 -5.02
CA LYS A 126 3.30 9.42 -4.52
C LYS A 126 3.82 9.41 -3.08
N ILE A 127 3.24 8.60 -2.19
CA ILE A 127 3.71 8.46 -0.80
C ILE A 127 5.11 7.83 -0.77
N VAL A 128 5.34 6.74 -1.51
CA VAL A 128 6.67 6.11 -1.63
C VAL A 128 7.71 7.12 -2.12
N TYR A 129 7.40 7.83 -3.20
CA TYR A 129 8.26 8.87 -3.76
C TYR A 129 8.58 9.96 -2.74
N SER A 130 7.59 10.42 -1.96
CA SER A 130 7.79 11.40 -0.90
C SER A 130 8.77 10.89 0.17
N GLN A 131 8.71 9.61 0.56
CA GLN A 131 9.63 9.05 1.55
C GLN A 131 11.06 8.93 1.01
N LEU A 132 11.21 8.56 -0.26
CA LEU A 132 12.51 8.52 -0.92
C LEU A 132 13.16 9.91 -0.92
N LEU A 133 12.39 10.94 -1.30
CA LEU A 133 12.86 12.33 -1.26
C LEU A 133 13.23 12.79 0.15
N ARG A 134 12.41 12.47 1.16
CA ARG A 134 12.69 12.79 2.57
C ARG A 134 13.98 12.13 3.04
N ARG A 135 14.20 10.85 2.73
CA ARG A 135 15.43 10.13 3.09
C ARG A 135 16.66 10.74 2.42
N HIS A 136 16.56 11.05 1.12
CA HIS A 136 17.65 11.67 0.38
C HIS A 136 18.05 13.03 0.98
N LYS A 137 17.07 13.88 1.33
CA LYS A 137 17.33 15.17 1.99
C LYS A 137 18.05 14.99 3.35
N LYS A 138 17.59 14.05 4.19
CA LYS A 138 18.24 13.75 5.48
C LYS A 138 19.69 13.27 5.31
N GLN A 139 19.95 12.38 4.36
CA GLN A 139 21.30 11.90 4.07
C GLN A 139 22.23 13.02 3.61
N LYS A 140 21.73 13.96 2.79
CA LYS A 140 22.50 15.13 2.35
C LYS A 140 22.86 16.04 3.53
N GLN A 141 21.90 16.37 4.38
CA GLN A 141 22.11 17.20 5.58
C GLN A 141 23.13 16.56 6.55
N GLN A 142 23.04 15.25 6.79
CA GLN A 142 24.00 14.54 7.64
C GLN A 142 25.43 14.57 7.07
N LYS A 143 25.58 14.44 5.74
CA LYS A 143 26.88 14.54 5.08
C LYS A 143 27.46 15.95 5.21
N GLU A 144 26.65 16.98 5.03
CA GLU A 144 27.06 18.38 5.16
C GLU A 144 27.48 18.70 6.60
N GLN A 145 26.70 18.28 7.60
CA GLN A 145 27.01 18.48 9.01
C GLN A 145 28.32 17.76 9.41
N LYS A 146 28.54 16.52 8.95
CA LYS A 146 29.81 15.80 9.18
C LYS A 146 31.01 16.53 8.57
N ARG A 147 30.87 17.07 7.36
CA ARG A 147 31.93 17.87 6.70
C ARG A 147 32.26 19.14 7.48
N GLN A 148 31.25 19.82 8.03
CA GLN A 148 31.45 21.02 8.85
C GLN A 148 32.18 20.70 10.17
N ILE A 149 31.80 19.61 10.84
CA ILE A 149 32.46 19.16 12.08
C ILE A 149 33.93 18.80 11.81
N LEU A 150 34.22 18.10 10.72
CA LEU A 150 35.60 17.74 10.34
C LEU A 150 36.47 18.97 10.09
N ARG A 151 35.93 20.00 9.41
CA ARG A 151 36.64 21.27 9.16
C ARG A 151 36.99 22.00 10.46
N LYS A 152 36.06 22.06 11.42
CA LYS A 152 36.27 22.70 12.74
C LYS A 152 37.29 22.00 13.64
N ARG A 153 37.66 20.73 13.36
CA ARG A 153 38.68 19.99 14.13
C ARG A 153 40.11 20.21 13.63
N HIS A 154 40.28 20.81 12.45
CA HIS A 154 41.58 21.06 11.83
C HIS A 154 41.96 22.55 11.85
N THR A 155 41.17 23.38 12.53
CA THR A 155 41.36 24.79 12.84
C THR A 155 41.38 24.94 14.35
#